data_AF-A0A7W1GDN1-F1
#
_entry.id   AF-A0A7W1GDN1-F1
#
_cell.length_a   1.000
_cell.length_b   1.000
_cell.length_c   1.000
_cell.angle_alpha   90.00
_cell.angle_beta   90.00
_cell.angle_gamma   90.00
#
_symmetry.space_group_name_H-M   'P 1'
#
loop_
_entity.id
_entity.type
_entity.pdbx_description
1 polymer ?
#
loop_
_entity_poly.entity_id
_entity_poly.type
_entity_poly.pdbx_seq_one_letter_code
_entity_poly.pdbx_strand_id
1 'polypeptide(L)'
;MKPEKYDATADVAIALAKYQAGLPFHRLASVQDSFGVQLPESVQFARCEAAADAALPVFLNLQKLAAQAELLHADDTRVRILECLKENKQLAQGERRGLQTTGIVARVDGRQIVLYQNGRHHVGENIDELLRNRASHLPPLKQMGDALSLNWSREARDDHL
;
A
#
# COMPACT_ATOMS: atom_id res chain seq x y z
N MET A 1 4.03 -24.34 25.90
CA MET A 1 3.35 -23.30 25.08
C MET A 1 1.88 -23.67 25.02
N LYS A 2 0.95 -22.74 25.31
CA LYS A 2 -0.48 -23.04 25.15
C LYS A 2 -0.78 -23.17 23.64
N PRO A 3 -1.60 -24.14 23.21
CA PRO A 3 -2.01 -24.20 21.81
C PRO A 3 -2.72 -22.90 21.46
N GLU A 4 -2.29 -22.27 20.37
CA GLU A 4 -2.99 -21.09 19.86
C GLU A 4 -4.35 -21.50 19.32
N LYS A 5 -5.34 -20.63 19.50
CA LYS A 5 -6.71 -20.87 19.00
C LYS A 5 -6.75 -20.93 17.46
N TYR A 6 -5.84 -20.23 16.79
CA TYR A 6 -5.78 -20.12 15.34
C TYR A 6 -4.38 -20.52 14.86
N ASP A 7 -4.32 -21.32 13.82
CA ASP A 7 -3.08 -21.64 13.14
C ASP A 7 -2.59 -20.45 12.30
N ALA A 8 -1.27 -20.31 12.11
CA ALA A 8 -0.70 -19.21 11.32
C ALA A 8 -1.23 -19.18 9.87
N THR A 9 -1.58 -20.33 9.30
CA THR A 9 -2.18 -20.41 7.96
C THR A 9 -3.58 -19.79 7.89
N ALA A 10 -4.29 -19.69 9.02
CA ALA A 10 -5.59 -19.02 9.07
C ALA A 10 -5.44 -17.51 8.78
N ASP A 11 -4.41 -16.87 9.32
CA ASP A 11 -4.18 -15.43 9.12
C ASP A 11 -3.84 -15.12 7.66
N VAL A 12 -3.00 -15.97 7.06
CA VAL A 12 -2.68 -15.89 5.63
C VAL A 12 -3.95 -16.05 4.79
N ALA A 13 -4.78 -17.04 5.09
CA ALA A 13 -6.03 -17.27 4.37
C ALA A 13 -6.99 -16.08 4.47
N ILE A 14 -7.17 -15.50 5.66
CA ILE A 14 -8.02 -14.33 5.87
C ILE A 14 -7.47 -13.12 5.09
N ALA A 15 -6.16 -12.86 5.16
CA ALA A 15 -5.52 -11.75 4.47
C ALA A 15 -5.62 -11.88 2.95
N LEU A 16 -5.34 -13.06 2.39
CA LEU A 16 -5.47 -13.32 0.94
C LEU A 16 -6.92 -13.20 0.47
N ALA A 17 -7.87 -13.78 1.22
CA ALA A 17 -9.29 -13.66 0.92
C ALA A 17 -9.73 -12.19 0.88
N LYS A 18 -9.29 -11.39 1.87
CA LYS A 18 -9.67 -9.98 1.99
C LYS A 18 -9.02 -9.09 0.93
N TYR A 19 -7.69 -9.14 0.83
CA TYR A 19 -6.91 -8.14 0.11
C TYR A 19 -6.53 -8.56 -1.30
N GLN A 20 -6.40 -9.87 -1.56
CA GLN A 20 -6.08 -10.36 -2.90
C GLN A 20 -7.34 -10.80 -3.67
N ALA A 21 -8.27 -11.51 -3.03
CA ALA A 21 -9.52 -11.93 -3.67
C ALA A 21 -10.67 -10.90 -3.51
N GLY A 22 -10.46 -9.84 -2.72
CA GLY A 22 -11.43 -8.74 -2.56
C GLY A 22 -12.69 -9.10 -1.76
N LEU A 23 -12.67 -10.17 -0.95
CA LEU A 23 -13.82 -10.59 -0.17
C LEU A 23 -14.04 -9.67 1.06
N PRO A 24 -15.21 -9.04 1.23
CA PRO A 24 -15.53 -8.33 2.46
C PRO A 24 -15.57 -9.28 3.66
N PHE A 25 -15.12 -8.84 4.84
CA PHE A 25 -15.10 -9.67 6.05
C PHE A 25 -16.46 -10.26 6.42
N HIS A 26 -17.56 -9.51 6.24
CA HIS A 26 -18.91 -10.01 6.54
C HIS A 26 -19.32 -11.17 5.64
N ARG A 27 -18.86 -11.18 4.37
CA ARG A 27 -19.09 -12.32 3.47
C ARG A 27 -18.25 -13.51 3.89
N LEU A 28 -16.99 -13.28 4.25
CA LEU A 28 -16.12 -14.34 4.73
C LEU A 28 -16.64 -14.93 6.05
N ALA A 29 -17.16 -14.10 6.96
CA ALA A 29 -17.80 -14.53 8.20
C ALA A 29 -19.02 -15.44 7.91
N SER A 30 -19.90 -15.02 6.99
CA SER A 30 -21.07 -15.80 6.60
C SER A 30 -20.70 -17.15 5.98
N VAL A 31 -19.64 -17.20 5.16
CA VAL A 31 -19.13 -18.46 4.60
C VAL A 31 -18.60 -19.38 5.71
N GLN A 32 -17.79 -18.86 6.64
CA GLN A 32 -17.25 -19.64 7.75
C GLN A 32 -18.35 -20.17 8.68
N ASP A 33 -19.34 -19.35 8.99
CA ASP A 33 -20.50 -19.73 9.81
C ASP A 33 -21.33 -20.84 9.17
N SER A 34 -21.45 -20.84 7.83
CA SER A 34 -22.12 -21.93 7.09
C SER A 34 -21.43 -23.30 7.25
N PHE A 35 -20.15 -23.31 7.65
CA PHE A 35 -19.39 -24.52 8.00
C PHE A 35 -19.23 -24.73 9.51
N GLY A 36 -19.96 -23.95 10.34
CA GLY A 36 -19.92 -24.04 11.80
C GLY A 36 -18.69 -23.39 12.46
N VAL A 37 -17.93 -22.57 11.70
CA VAL A 37 -16.74 -21.88 12.20
C VAL A 37 -17.09 -20.46 12.61
N GLN A 38 -17.04 -20.19 13.92
CA GLN A 38 -17.27 -18.84 14.45
C GLN A 38 -16.04 -17.95 14.24
N LEU A 39 -16.07 -17.21 13.13
CA LEU A 39 -15.03 -16.25 12.77
C LEU A 39 -15.66 -14.89 12.41
N PRO A 40 -16.10 -14.10 13.39
CA PRO A 40 -16.75 -12.81 13.14
C PRO A 40 -15.78 -11.78 12.54
N GLU A 41 -16.32 -10.73 11.91
CA GLU A 41 -15.54 -9.74 11.15
C GLU A 41 -14.50 -9.01 12.01
N SER A 42 -14.85 -8.71 13.27
CA SER A 42 -13.95 -8.04 14.20
C SER A 42 -12.71 -8.89 14.51
N VAL A 43 -12.90 -10.21 14.63
CA VAL A 43 -11.79 -11.16 14.83
C VAL A 43 -10.95 -11.25 13.56
N GLN A 44 -11.58 -11.38 12.38
CA GLN A 44 -10.84 -11.39 11.10
C GLN A 44 -9.97 -10.14 10.94
N PHE A 45 -10.52 -8.97 11.26
CA PHE A 45 -9.77 -7.71 11.23
C PHE A 45 -8.59 -7.72 12.20
N ALA A 46 -8.80 -8.09 13.47
CA ALA A 46 -7.74 -8.14 14.46
C ALA A 46 -6.62 -9.12 14.09
N ARG A 47 -6.95 -10.25 13.45
CA ARG A 47 -5.96 -11.20 12.93
C ARG A 47 -5.15 -10.60 11.78
N CYS A 48 -5.80 -9.92 10.83
CA CYS A 48 -5.11 -9.20 9.75
C CYS A 48 -4.22 -8.07 10.27
N GLU A 49 -4.67 -7.33 11.29
CA GLU A 49 -3.88 -6.25 11.88
C GLU A 49 -2.61 -6.78 12.56
N ALA A 50 -2.72 -7.83 13.39
CA ALA A 50 -1.56 -8.48 13.98
C ALA A 50 -0.57 -9.02 12.93
N ALA A 51 -1.08 -9.57 11.82
CA ALA A 51 -0.23 -10.01 10.71
C ALA A 51 0.44 -8.82 9.98
N ALA A 52 -0.26 -7.70 9.84
CA ALA A 52 0.29 -6.48 9.24
C ALA A 52 1.40 -5.88 10.12
N ASP A 53 1.23 -5.86 11.45
CA ASP A 53 2.26 -5.41 12.39
C ASP A 53 3.54 -6.25 12.26
N ALA A 54 3.41 -7.57 12.18
CA ALA A 54 4.55 -8.46 11.96
C ALA A 54 5.20 -8.24 10.58
N ALA A 55 4.42 -7.89 9.55
CA ALA A 55 4.91 -7.64 8.20
C ALA A 55 5.49 -6.23 8.00
N LEU A 56 5.21 -5.28 8.89
CA LEU A 56 5.61 -3.88 8.73
C LEU A 56 7.13 -3.70 8.51
N PRO A 57 8.04 -4.36 9.25
CA PRO A 57 9.47 -4.22 8.98
C PRO A 57 9.88 -4.71 7.59
N VAL A 58 9.21 -5.74 7.07
CA VAL A 58 9.44 -6.25 5.71
C VAL A 58 8.98 -5.22 4.69
N PHE A 59 7.78 -4.65 4.89
CA PHE A 59 7.27 -3.57 4.03
C PHE A 59 8.22 -2.36 3.99
N LEU A 60 8.68 -1.88 5.15
CA LEU A 60 9.64 -0.77 5.23
C LEU A 60 10.98 -1.09 4.57
N ASN A 61 11.43 -2.36 4.61
CA ASN A 61 12.63 -2.79 3.88
C ASN A 61 12.38 -2.80 2.36
N LEU A 62 11.24 -3.31 1.91
CA LEU A 62 10.84 -3.30 0.50
C LEU A 62 10.78 -1.88 -0.06
N GLN A 63 10.37 -0.88 0.72
CA GLN A 63 10.46 0.53 0.31
C GLN A 63 11.91 0.96 0.06
N LYS A 64 12.85 0.62 0.96
CA LYS A 64 14.28 0.94 0.77
C LYS A 64 14.88 0.25 -0.45
N LEU A 65 14.49 -1.00 -0.71
CA LEU A 65 14.91 -1.74 -1.91
C LEU A 65 14.31 -1.14 -3.18
N ALA A 66 13.01 -0.82 -3.17
CA ALA A 66 12.32 -0.20 -4.30
C ALA A 66 12.90 1.17 -4.66
N ALA A 67 13.44 1.92 -3.70
CA ALA A 67 14.13 3.19 -3.97
C ALA A 67 15.38 3.02 -4.88
N GLN A 68 15.96 1.83 -4.94
CA GLN A 68 17.12 1.52 -5.79
C GLN A 68 16.74 1.11 -7.22
N ALA A 69 15.45 1.14 -7.57
CA ALA A 69 14.95 0.65 -8.84
C ALA A 69 15.57 1.36 -10.05
N GLU A 70 15.78 0.60 -11.14
CA GLU A 70 16.10 1.17 -12.45
C GLU A 70 14.86 1.70 -13.19
N LEU A 71 13.66 1.18 -12.84
CA LEU A 71 12.40 1.52 -13.47
C LEU A 71 11.25 1.50 -12.46
N LEU A 72 10.47 2.58 -12.40
CA LEU A 72 9.20 2.64 -11.67
C LEU A 72 8.03 2.80 -12.64
N HIS A 73 6.97 2.02 -12.43
CA HIS A 73 5.63 2.33 -12.92
C HIS A 73 4.77 2.78 -11.75
N ALA A 74 3.98 3.84 -11.91
CA ALA A 74 3.07 4.24 -10.86
C ALA A 74 1.77 4.85 -11.39
N ASP A 75 0.71 4.68 -10.61
CA ASP A 75 -0.63 5.19 -10.92
C ASP A 75 -1.42 5.46 -9.64
N ASP A 76 -2.34 6.44 -9.70
CA ASP A 76 -3.24 6.81 -8.61
C ASP A 76 -4.66 6.34 -8.89
N THR A 77 -5.23 5.56 -7.96
CA THR A 77 -6.65 5.21 -7.96
C THR A 77 -7.36 5.84 -6.76
N ARG A 78 -8.58 6.35 -6.92
CA ARG A 78 -9.32 6.97 -5.81
C ARG A 78 -9.66 5.97 -4.71
N VAL A 79 -9.47 6.38 -3.46
CA VAL A 79 -9.85 5.59 -2.26
C VAL A 79 -10.73 6.40 -1.31
N ARG A 80 -11.47 5.72 -0.44
CA ARG A 80 -12.31 6.35 0.59
C ARG A 80 -11.84 5.90 1.97
N ILE A 81 -11.24 6.82 2.72
CA ILE A 81 -10.86 6.61 4.12
C ILE A 81 -11.83 7.43 4.98
N LEU A 82 -12.67 6.76 5.76
CA LEU A 82 -13.81 7.40 6.44
C LEU A 82 -13.37 8.50 7.40
N GLU A 83 -12.24 8.32 8.09
CA GLU A 83 -11.68 9.31 8.99
C GLU A 83 -11.22 10.57 8.23
N CYS A 84 -10.44 10.41 7.15
CA CYS A 84 -10.04 11.53 6.30
C CYS A 84 -11.24 12.25 5.65
N LEU A 85 -12.33 11.54 5.33
CA LEU A 85 -13.56 12.17 4.84
C LEU A 85 -14.27 13.01 5.91
N LYS A 86 -14.15 12.66 7.20
CA LYS A 86 -14.64 13.49 8.31
C LYS A 86 -13.77 14.74 8.45
N GLU A 87 -12.45 14.59 8.45
CA GLU A 87 -11.49 15.71 8.48
C GLU A 87 -11.74 16.70 7.34
N ASN A 88 -12.03 16.18 6.14
CA ASN A 88 -12.32 17.01 4.97
C ASN A 88 -13.44 18.04 5.22
N LYS A 89 -14.39 17.77 6.10
CA LYS A 89 -15.47 18.73 6.42
C LYS A 89 -14.97 19.98 7.17
N GLN A 90 -13.79 19.90 7.77
CA GLN A 90 -13.19 20.96 8.57
C GLN A 90 -12.07 21.71 7.85
N LEU A 91 -11.56 21.18 6.73
CA LEU A 91 -10.50 21.81 5.95
C LEU A 91 -10.98 23.13 5.35
N ALA A 92 -10.07 24.12 5.26
CA ALA A 92 -10.34 25.38 4.60
C ALA A 92 -10.51 25.22 3.09
N GLN A 93 -10.91 26.32 2.42
CA GLN A 93 -10.94 26.36 0.98
C GLN A 93 -9.51 26.34 0.42
N GLY A 94 -9.27 25.52 -0.61
CA GLY A 94 -7.94 25.35 -1.21
C GLY A 94 -7.09 24.23 -0.61
N GLU A 95 -7.47 23.69 0.55
CA GLU A 95 -6.78 22.54 1.15
C GLU A 95 -7.08 21.23 0.41
N ARG A 96 -6.07 20.33 0.37
CA ARG A 96 -6.16 19.07 -0.39
C ARG A 96 -7.13 18.10 0.28
N ARG A 97 -8.20 17.75 -0.45
CA ARG A 97 -9.26 16.82 -0.02
C ARG A 97 -9.16 15.43 -0.66
N GLY A 98 -8.44 15.33 -1.78
CA GLY A 98 -8.28 14.09 -2.54
C GLY A 98 -7.66 12.99 -1.71
N LEU A 99 -8.15 11.77 -1.91
CA LEU A 99 -7.61 10.55 -1.33
C LEU A 99 -7.39 9.55 -2.45
N GLN A 100 -6.19 8.99 -2.48
CA GLN A 100 -5.76 8.04 -3.49
C GLN A 100 -5.02 6.86 -2.85
N THR A 101 -5.08 5.75 -3.56
CA THR A 101 -4.13 4.65 -3.48
C THR A 101 -3.15 4.84 -4.62
N THR A 102 -1.90 5.14 -4.29
CA THR A 102 -0.78 5.09 -5.22
C THR A 102 -0.26 3.65 -5.29
N GLY A 103 -0.32 3.04 -6.47
CA GLY A 103 0.38 1.78 -6.75
C GLY A 103 1.74 2.08 -7.38
N ILE A 104 2.82 1.52 -6.85
CA ILE A 104 4.18 1.64 -7.38
C ILE A 104 4.71 0.25 -7.70
N VAL A 105 5.10 0.02 -8.95
CA VAL A 105 5.79 -1.20 -9.40
C VAL A 105 7.24 -0.83 -9.68
N ALA A 106 8.13 -1.28 -8.81
CA ALA A 106 9.56 -1.06 -8.89
C ALA A 106 10.27 -2.27 -9.48
N ARG A 107 11.10 -2.07 -10.50
CA ARG A 107 12.03 -3.08 -11.00
C ARG A 107 13.41 -2.83 -10.40
N VAL A 108 13.94 -3.83 -9.70
CA VAL A 108 15.25 -3.80 -9.01
C VAL A 108 15.98 -5.09 -9.33
N ASP A 109 17.13 -5.01 -10.00
CA ASP A 109 17.97 -6.18 -10.35
C ASP A 109 17.17 -7.32 -11.02
N GLY A 110 16.26 -6.98 -11.93
CA GLY A 110 15.40 -7.95 -12.62
C GLY A 110 14.24 -8.53 -11.78
N ARG A 111 14.08 -8.10 -10.53
CA ARG A 111 12.93 -8.46 -9.66
C ARG A 111 11.90 -7.33 -9.65
N GLN A 112 10.66 -7.66 -9.31
CA GLN A 112 9.58 -6.68 -9.15
C GLN A 112 9.14 -6.57 -7.70
N ILE A 113 9.02 -5.34 -7.21
CA ILE A 113 8.45 -5.00 -5.91
C ILE A 113 7.21 -4.14 -6.19
N VAL A 114 6.08 -4.50 -5.57
CA VAL A 114 4.84 -3.73 -5.68
C VAL A 114 4.52 -3.12 -4.32
N LEU A 115 4.37 -1.80 -4.29
CA LEU A 115 4.02 -1.04 -3.10
C LEU A 115 2.68 -0.34 -3.32
N TYR A 116 1.88 -0.28 -2.25
CA TYR A 116 0.63 0.48 -2.24
C TYR A 116 0.67 1.47 -1.09
N GLN A 117 0.37 2.73 -1.39
CA GLN A 117 0.30 3.80 -0.40
C GLN A 117 -1.07 4.46 -0.47
N ASN A 118 -1.77 4.52 0.65
CA ASN A 118 -3.05 5.18 0.77
C ASN A 118 -2.87 6.53 1.47
N GLY A 119 -3.41 7.61 0.91
CA GLY A 119 -3.33 8.89 1.56
C GLY A 119 -3.73 10.06 0.67
N ARG A 120 -3.26 11.24 1.06
CA ARG A 120 -3.48 12.50 0.32
C ARG A 120 -2.33 12.81 -0.65
N HIS A 121 -1.20 12.11 -0.53
CA HIS A 121 -0.08 12.25 -1.45
C HIS A 121 -0.46 11.65 -2.80
N HIS A 122 -0.08 12.35 -3.87
CA HIS A 122 -0.17 11.79 -5.22
C HIS A 122 1.10 11.03 -5.59
N VAL A 123 1.06 10.29 -6.69
CA VAL A 123 2.18 9.50 -7.22
C VAL A 123 3.53 10.24 -7.10
N GLY A 124 3.64 11.46 -7.64
CA GLY A 124 4.89 12.23 -7.64
C GLY A 124 5.47 12.49 -6.24
N GLU A 125 4.63 12.82 -5.25
CA GLU A 125 5.08 13.04 -3.85
C GLU A 125 5.47 11.74 -3.17
N ASN A 126 4.74 10.66 -3.46
CA ASN A 126 5.07 9.33 -2.94
C ASN A 126 6.39 8.81 -3.52
N ILE A 127 6.68 9.10 -4.79
CA ILE A 127 7.97 8.79 -5.41
C ILE A 127 9.07 9.69 -4.85
N ASP A 128 8.85 11.00 -4.66
CA ASP A 128 9.80 11.88 -3.96
C ASP A 128 10.17 11.28 -2.58
N GLU A 129 9.19 10.84 -1.79
CA GLU A 129 9.45 10.21 -0.49
C GLU A 129 10.22 8.89 -0.59
N LEU A 130 9.92 8.06 -1.60
CA LEU A 130 10.64 6.82 -1.87
C LEU A 130 12.10 7.10 -2.21
N LEU A 131 12.37 8.09 -3.06
CA LEU A 131 13.70 8.41 -3.58
C LEU A 131 14.65 9.01 -2.55
N ARG A 132 14.16 9.49 -1.41
CA ARG A 132 15.01 9.87 -0.26
C ARG A 132 15.96 8.77 0.21
N ASN A 133 15.62 7.50 -0.05
CA ASN A 133 16.46 6.35 0.29
C ASN A 133 17.33 5.86 -0.89
N ARG A 134 17.26 6.50 -2.07
CA ARG A 134 18.01 6.09 -3.27
C ARG A 134 19.49 6.38 -3.10
N ALA A 135 20.33 5.43 -3.51
CA ALA A 135 21.77 5.60 -3.49
C ALA A 135 22.23 6.59 -4.58
N SER A 136 23.05 7.56 -4.20
CA SER A 136 23.47 8.68 -5.07
C SER A 136 24.35 8.29 -6.25
N HIS A 137 24.92 7.09 -6.26
CA HIS A 137 25.76 6.59 -7.36
C HIS A 137 24.97 5.89 -8.47
N LEU A 138 23.68 5.65 -8.26
CA LEU A 138 22.82 5.00 -9.25
C LEU A 138 22.53 5.97 -10.41
N PRO A 139 22.32 5.44 -11.63
CA PRO A 139 21.87 6.27 -12.73
C PRO A 139 20.49 6.90 -12.43
N PRO A 140 20.12 7.95 -13.18
CA PRO A 140 18.80 8.57 -13.07
C PRO A 140 17.67 7.53 -13.16
N LEU A 141 16.66 7.69 -12.30
CA LEU A 141 15.52 6.79 -12.29
C LEU A 141 14.71 6.94 -13.59
N LYS A 142 14.33 5.81 -14.21
CA LYS A 142 13.32 5.82 -15.26
C LYS A 142 11.94 5.69 -14.63
N GLN A 143 11.08 6.68 -14.87
CA GLN A 143 9.70 6.64 -14.40
C GLN A 143 8.74 6.53 -15.59
N MET A 144 7.76 5.63 -15.49
CA MET A 144 6.69 5.46 -16.47
C MET A 144 5.34 5.70 -15.81
N GLY A 145 4.52 6.56 -16.42
CA GLY A 145 3.18 6.93 -15.97
C GLY A 145 2.44 7.68 -17.07
N ASP A 146 1.21 8.11 -16.79
CA ASP A 146 0.47 8.97 -17.71
C ASP A 146 1.05 10.41 -17.76
N ALA A 147 0.49 11.25 -18.64
CA ALA A 147 0.95 12.62 -18.81
C ALA A 147 0.50 13.60 -17.72
N LEU A 148 -0.25 13.15 -16.70
CA LEU A 148 -0.73 14.03 -15.62
C LEU A 148 0.46 14.55 -14.82
N SER A 149 0.53 15.86 -14.60
CA SER A 149 1.68 16.49 -13.91
C SER A 149 1.92 15.93 -12.50
N LEU A 150 0.85 15.54 -11.81
CA LEU A 150 0.88 14.92 -10.47
C LEU A 150 1.55 13.54 -10.47
N ASN A 151 1.65 12.90 -11.63
CA ASN A 151 2.29 11.59 -11.73
C ASN A 151 3.81 11.64 -11.71
N TRP A 152 4.44 12.81 -11.78
CA TRP A 152 5.88 12.92 -11.91
C TRP A 152 6.54 13.46 -10.65
N SER A 153 7.58 12.76 -10.19
CA SER A 153 8.44 13.21 -9.09
C SER A 153 9.23 14.46 -9.48
N ARG A 154 9.49 15.34 -8.50
CA ARG A 154 10.39 16.48 -8.68
C ARG A 154 11.84 16.04 -8.56
N GLU A 155 12.15 15.15 -7.62
CA GLU A 155 13.52 14.63 -7.43
C GLU A 155 14.01 13.87 -8.69
N ALA A 156 13.13 13.13 -9.37
CA ALA A 156 13.49 12.43 -10.60
C ALA A 156 13.69 13.36 -11.82
N ARG A 157 13.30 14.64 -11.74
CA ARG A 157 13.41 15.60 -12.85
C ARG A 157 14.75 16.35 -12.89
N ASP A 158 15.41 16.50 -11.75
CA ASP A 158 16.65 17.29 -11.64
C ASP A 158 17.88 16.61 -12.26
N ASP A 159 17.76 15.34 -12.68
CA ASP A 159 18.83 14.58 -13.36
C ASP A 159 18.82 14.73 -14.90
N HIS A 160 17.93 15.55 -15.46
CA HIS A 160 17.73 15.70 -16.91
C HIS A 160 17.79 17.14 -17.45
N LEU A 161 18.38 18.07 -16.69
CA LEU A 161 18.72 19.42 -17.17
C LEU A 161 20.21 19.73 -16.99
#